data_AF-A0A7U3VU92-F1
#
_entry.id   AF-A0A7U3VU92-F1
#
_cell.length_a   1.000
_cell.length_b   1.000
_cell.length_c   1.000
_cell.angle_alpha   90.00
_cell.angle_beta   90.00
_cell.angle_gamma   90.00
#
_symmetry.space_group_name_H-M   'P 1'
#
loop_
_entity.id
_entity.type
_entity.pdbx_description
1 polymer ?
#
loop_
_entity_poly.entity_id
_entity_poly.type
_entity_poly.pdbx_seq_one_letter_code
_entity_poly.pdbx_strand_id
1 'polypeptide(L)'
;MAALRDWSKPGRRADLLAAAWQAGETNVSALAEAARISRPTVYADLRSRGIDPDHRPKGTNVITNLSPLDIEGFTGVGERMDAEFDAALRRWAAEHPTATREEGRTEGVRLAALMDTTYRYADVRDRLAHEQVARAERNRLLHHVELRWEALSTAPAWLAAHHAYVLAVDEAGLAIDMWRERAEAAGSRPFFCFSPQDEEAYRQIQQAGHPSLEKALADLDPAPAQTAEQLRANLDQAHEHRMKLAAQTLRIAQPAQ
;
A
#
# COMPACT_ATOMS: atom_id res chain seq x y z
N MET A 1 -26.89 26.74 2.71
CA MET A 1 -26.81 27.34 1.34
C MET A 1 -25.49 27.08 0.61
N ALA A 2 -24.33 27.08 1.26
CA ALA A 2 -23.05 26.82 0.58
C ALA A 2 -22.87 25.35 0.15
N ALA A 3 -23.13 24.40 1.06
CA ALA A 3 -23.07 22.96 0.74
C ALA A 3 -24.04 22.54 -0.37
N LEU A 4 -25.23 23.15 -0.42
CA LEU A 4 -26.23 22.89 -1.45
C LEU A 4 -25.80 23.43 -2.82
N ARG A 5 -25.11 24.59 -2.86
CA ARG A 5 -24.50 25.16 -4.07
C ARG A 5 -23.27 24.38 -4.53
N ASP A 6 -22.51 23.79 -3.60
CA ASP A 6 -21.38 22.92 -3.94
C ASP A 6 -21.87 21.57 -4.48
N TRP A 7 -22.93 21.02 -3.89
CA TRP A 7 -23.59 19.79 -4.36
C TRP A 7 -24.17 19.94 -5.78
N SER A 8 -24.72 21.11 -6.11
CA SER A 8 -25.30 21.37 -7.43
C SER A 8 -24.27 21.66 -8.53
N LYS A 9 -22.96 21.64 -8.24
CA LYS A 9 -21.95 21.89 -9.28
C LYS A 9 -21.95 20.77 -10.31
N PRO A 10 -22.07 21.10 -11.62
CA PRO A 10 -21.90 20.12 -12.68
C PRO A 10 -20.55 19.39 -12.53
N GLY A 11 -20.56 18.06 -12.60
CA GLY A 11 -19.35 17.24 -12.49
C GLY A 11 -18.90 16.90 -11.06
N ARG A 12 -19.52 17.46 -10.01
CA ARG A 12 -19.13 17.19 -8.61
C ARG A 12 -19.23 15.72 -8.22
N ARG A 13 -20.24 15.02 -8.72
CA ARG A 13 -20.40 13.57 -8.55
C ARG A 13 -19.20 12.80 -9.09
N ALA A 14 -18.74 13.16 -10.29
CA ALA A 14 -17.57 12.55 -10.89
C ALA A 14 -16.29 12.84 -10.11
N ASP A 15 -16.15 14.05 -9.54
CA ASP A 15 -15.02 14.37 -8.65
C ASP A 15 -15.03 13.52 -7.37
N LEU A 16 -16.20 13.31 -6.76
CA LEU A 16 -16.34 12.50 -5.55
C LEU A 16 -16.07 11.02 -5.81
N LEU A 17 -16.55 10.49 -6.95
CA LEU A 17 -16.26 9.12 -7.37
C LEU A 17 -14.77 8.92 -7.67
N ALA A 18 -14.14 9.89 -8.34
CA ALA A 18 -12.70 9.86 -8.59
C ALA A 18 -11.88 9.93 -7.29
N ALA A 19 -12.29 10.78 -6.34
CA ALA A 19 -11.65 10.87 -5.03
C ALA A 19 -11.79 9.57 -4.23
N ALA A 20 -12.97 8.95 -4.22
CA ALA A 20 -13.21 7.66 -3.57
C ALA A 20 -12.36 6.54 -4.21
N TRP A 21 -12.26 6.54 -5.54
CA TRP A 21 -11.41 5.61 -6.28
C TRP A 21 -9.94 5.77 -5.93
N GLN A 22 -9.44 7.01 -5.90
CA GLN A 22 -8.07 7.34 -5.50
C GLN A 22 -7.78 7.06 -4.03
N ALA A 23 -8.80 7.12 -3.17
CA ALA A 23 -8.73 6.72 -1.76
C ALA A 23 -8.71 5.19 -1.56
N GLY A 24 -8.88 4.40 -2.63
CA GLY A 24 -8.72 2.95 -2.63
C GLY A 24 -10.01 2.16 -2.83
N GLU A 25 -11.18 2.79 -2.82
CA GLU A 25 -12.44 2.12 -3.11
C GLU A 25 -12.60 1.93 -4.63
N THR A 26 -12.07 0.82 -5.12
CA THR A 26 -12.05 0.48 -6.55
C THR A 26 -13.18 -0.47 -6.95
N ASN A 27 -14.11 -0.82 -6.05
CA ASN A 27 -15.26 -1.66 -6.35
C ASN A 27 -16.40 -0.81 -6.92
N VAL A 28 -16.60 -0.92 -8.23
CA VAL A 28 -17.67 -0.20 -8.95
C VAL A 28 -19.06 -0.49 -8.37
N SER A 29 -19.31 -1.69 -7.84
CA SER A 29 -20.59 -2.00 -7.21
C SER A 29 -20.79 -1.25 -5.89
N ALA A 30 -19.75 -1.16 -5.06
CA ALA A 30 -19.79 -0.41 -3.80
C ALA A 30 -19.96 1.09 -4.05
N LEU A 31 -19.25 1.64 -5.04
CA LEU A 31 -19.39 3.04 -5.45
C LEU A 31 -20.80 3.35 -5.98
N ALA A 32 -21.38 2.44 -6.77
CA ALA A 32 -22.74 2.58 -7.30
C ALA A 32 -23.79 2.60 -6.18
N GLU A 33 -23.63 1.72 -5.19
CA GLU A 33 -24.49 1.63 -4.03
C GLU A 33 -24.39 2.89 -3.15
N ALA A 34 -23.17 3.30 -2.79
CA ALA A 34 -22.92 4.48 -1.96
C ALA A 34 -23.45 5.77 -2.61
N ALA A 35 -23.27 5.93 -3.92
CA ALA A 35 -23.75 7.10 -4.66
C ALA A 35 -25.23 6.98 -5.12
N ARG A 36 -25.90 5.85 -4.87
CA ARG A 36 -27.27 5.54 -5.33
C ARG A 36 -27.48 5.76 -6.83
N ILE A 37 -26.52 5.34 -7.63
CA ILE A 37 -26.53 5.44 -9.09
C ILE A 37 -26.28 4.08 -9.72
N SER A 38 -26.53 3.97 -11.02
CA SER A 38 -26.23 2.75 -11.75
C SER A 38 -24.72 2.54 -11.92
N ARG A 39 -24.27 1.28 -11.99
CA ARG A 39 -22.87 0.94 -12.33
C ARG A 39 -22.41 1.59 -13.65
N PRO A 40 -23.20 1.61 -14.74
CA PRO A 40 -22.85 2.34 -15.96
C PRO A 40 -22.55 3.84 -15.73
N THR A 41 -23.28 4.50 -14.83
CA THR A 41 -23.04 5.89 -14.47
C THR A 41 -21.70 6.08 -13.77
N VAL A 42 -21.33 5.16 -12.86
CA VAL A 42 -20.01 5.15 -12.23
C VAL A 42 -18.90 5.02 -13.27
N TYR A 43 -19.03 4.09 -14.22
CA TYR A 43 -18.06 3.94 -15.31
C TYR A 43 -17.90 5.22 -16.14
N ALA A 44 -19.02 5.84 -16.53
CA ALA A 44 -19.00 7.07 -17.32
C ALA A 44 -18.34 8.23 -16.57
N ASP A 45 -18.65 8.39 -15.28
CA ASP A 45 -18.11 9.46 -14.45
C ASP A 45 -16.60 9.28 -14.19
N LEU A 46 -16.15 8.06 -13.88
CA LEU A 46 -14.73 7.76 -13.71
C LEU A 46 -13.94 8.02 -15.00
N ARG A 47 -14.45 7.55 -16.15
CA ARG A 47 -13.82 7.80 -17.46
C ARG A 47 -13.77 9.29 -17.81
N SER A 48 -14.80 10.07 -17.43
CA SER A 48 -14.79 11.53 -17.63
C SER A 48 -13.68 12.24 -16.84
N ARG A 49 -13.11 11.58 -15.82
CA ARG A 49 -11.98 12.04 -15.03
C ARG A 49 -10.66 11.34 -15.38
N GLY A 50 -10.62 10.65 -16.51
CA GLY A 50 -9.42 9.94 -16.99
C GLY A 50 -9.10 8.65 -16.22
N ILE A 51 -10.04 8.15 -15.40
CA ILE A 51 -9.90 6.88 -14.69
C ILE A 51 -10.60 5.80 -15.52
N ASP A 52 -9.86 4.83 -16.03
CA ASP A 52 -10.43 3.65 -16.66
C ASP A 52 -10.70 2.56 -15.60
N PRO A 53 -11.97 2.27 -15.25
CA PRO A 53 -12.28 1.31 -14.20
C PRO A 53 -12.08 -0.14 -14.66
N ASP A 54 -11.99 -0.38 -15.97
CA ASP A 54 -11.70 -1.69 -16.56
C ASP A 54 -10.19 -1.96 -16.57
N HIS A 55 -9.37 -0.92 -16.77
CA HIS A 55 -7.98 -0.87 -16.30
C HIS A 55 -7.94 -0.53 -14.81
N ARG A 56 -8.62 -1.36 -14.00
CA ARG A 56 -8.46 -1.29 -12.55
C ARG A 56 -6.95 -1.30 -12.29
N PRO A 57 -6.38 -0.24 -11.70
CA PRO A 57 -5.04 -0.38 -11.16
C PRO A 57 -5.23 -1.49 -10.12
N LYS A 58 -4.69 -2.68 -10.40
CA LYS A 58 -4.40 -3.63 -9.34
C LYS A 58 -3.67 -2.78 -8.30
N GLY A 59 -4.31 -2.57 -7.15
CA GLY A 59 -4.22 -1.32 -6.41
C GLY A 59 -2.79 -0.80 -6.28
N THR A 60 -2.51 0.40 -6.76
CA THR A 60 -1.20 1.08 -6.59
C THR A 60 -0.02 0.11 -6.60
N ASN A 61 0.01 -0.79 -7.59
CA ASN A 61 0.89 -1.97 -7.66
C ASN A 61 2.33 -1.61 -8.05
N VAL A 62 2.85 -0.44 -7.65
CA VAL A 62 4.21 -0.08 -8.07
C VAL A 62 5.22 -1.06 -7.45
N ILE A 63 4.93 -1.63 -6.27
CA ILE A 63 5.88 -2.52 -5.57
C ILE A 63 5.31 -3.90 -5.21
N THR A 64 3.99 -4.12 -5.25
CA THR A 64 3.40 -5.43 -4.93
C THR A 64 3.62 -6.50 -6.01
N ASN A 65 3.97 -6.11 -7.24
CA ASN A 65 4.50 -7.05 -8.22
C ASN A 65 6.02 -7.14 -8.02
N LEU A 66 6.43 -7.95 -7.04
CA LEU A 66 7.82 -8.29 -6.77
C LEU A 66 8.35 -9.22 -7.87
N SER A 67 8.40 -8.73 -9.12
CA SER A 67 9.15 -9.41 -10.18
C SER A 67 10.55 -9.73 -9.65
N PRO A 68 11.03 -10.97 -9.84
CA PRO A 68 12.35 -11.37 -9.40
C PRO A 68 13.38 -10.35 -9.85
N LEU A 69 14.21 -9.91 -8.91
CA LEU A 69 15.35 -9.05 -9.21
C LEU A 69 16.48 -9.96 -9.69
N ASP A 70 17.04 -9.66 -10.86
CA ASP A 70 18.23 -10.32 -11.39
C ASP A 70 18.99 -9.31 -12.23
N ILE A 71 20.06 -8.75 -11.67
CA ILE A 71 20.92 -7.78 -12.34
C ILE A 71 22.30 -8.41 -12.46
N GLU A 72 22.65 -8.84 -13.67
CA GLU A 72 23.91 -9.53 -13.96
C GLU A 72 24.16 -10.78 -13.08
N GLY A 73 23.10 -11.45 -12.60
CA GLY A 73 23.17 -12.59 -11.70
C GLY A 73 23.07 -12.24 -10.22
N PHE A 74 22.92 -10.97 -9.86
CA PHE A 74 22.65 -10.53 -8.49
C PHE A 74 21.15 -10.49 -8.22
N THR A 75 20.70 -11.27 -7.24
CA THR A 75 19.27 -11.39 -6.90
C THR A 75 18.83 -10.49 -5.75
N GLY A 76 19.80 -9.89 -5.04
CA GLY A 76 19.55 -9.12 -3.83
C GLY A 76 19.20 -9.96 -2.61
N VAL A 77 19.38 -11.30 -2.67
CA VAL A 77 19.22 -12.19 -1.52
C VAL A 77 20.52 -12.24 -0.73
N GLY A 78 20.50 -11.70 0.49
CA GLY A 78 21.70 -11.54 1.33
C GLY A 78 22.52 -12.81 1.53
N GLU A 79 21.85 -13.94 1.74
CA GLU A 79 22.51 -15.25 1.95
C GLU A 79 23.29 -15.76 0.73
N ARG A 80 23.03 -15.20 -0.46
CA ARG A 80 23.63 -15.62 -1.73
C ARG A 80 24.68 -14.65 -2.26
N MET A 81 24.85 -13.49 -1.63
CA MET A 81 25.69 -12.40 -2.16
C MET A 81 27.12 -12.83 -2.48
N ASP A 82 27.80 -13.49 -1.54
CA ASP A 82 29.20 -13.92 -1.73
C ASP A 82 29.34 -14.91 -2.90
N ALA A 83 28.41 -15.87 -3.00
CA ALA A 83 28.41 -16.85 -4.09
C ALA A 83 28.08 -16.22 -5.45
N GLU A 84 27.16 -15.25 -5.48
CA GLU A 84 26.79 -14.50 -6.68
C GLU A 84 27.95 -13.61 -7.16
N PHE A 85 28.66 -12.97 -6.23
CA PHE A 85 29.85 -12.17 -6.53
C PHE A 85 31.00 -13.02 -7.09
N ASP A 86 31.31 -14.15 -6.44
CA ASP A 86 32.31 -15.10 -6.93
C ASP A 86 31.95 -15.63 -8.33
N ALA A 87 30.67 -15.91 -8.57
CA ALA A 87 30.19 -16.35 -9.87
C ALA A 87 30.34 -15.24 -10.93
N ALA A 88 30.04 -13.98 -10.59
CA ALA A 88 30.21 -12.84 -11.48
C ALA A 88 31.69 -12.62 -11.85
N LEU A 89 32.60 -12.65 -10.86
CA LEU A 89 34.04 -12.56 -11.10
C LEU A 89 34.56 -13.69 -12.00
N ARG A 90 34.10 -14.93 -11.78
CA ARG A 90 34.47 -16.08 -12.63
C ARG A 90 33.97 -15.92 -14.06
N ARG A 91 32.74 -15.45 -14.27
CA ARG A 91 32.19 -15.17 -15.61
C ARG A 91 33.03 -14.12 -16.32
N TRP A 92 33.27 -12.98 -15.66
CA TRP A 92 34.05 -11.89 -16.23
C TRP A 92 35.47 -12.32 -16.60
N ALA A 93 36.16 -13.05 -15.71
CA ALA A 93 37.53 -13.52 -15.97
C ALA A 93 37.61 -14.52 -17.14
N ALA A 94 36.56 -15.35 -17.32
CA ALA A 94 36.48 -16.26 -18.46
C ALA A 94 36.25 -15.52 -19.79
N GLU A 95 35.47 -14.43 -19.76
CA GLU A 95 35.22 -13.56 -20.92
C GLU A 95 36.42 -12.65 -21.26
N HIS A 96 37.28 -12.37 -20.28
CA HIS A 96 38.42 -11.46 -20.40
C HIS A 96 39.76 -12.14 -20.01
N PRO A 97 40.19 -13.21 -20.70
CA PRO A 97 41.36 -14.00 -20.32
C PRO A 97 42.69 -13.23 -20.41
N THR A 98 42.73 -12.14 -21.17
CA THR A 98 43.91 -11.28 -21.33
C THR A 98 43.84 -9.99 -20.51
N ALA A 99 42.82 -9.83 -19.67
CA ALA A 99 42.69 -8.62 -18.87
C ALA A 99 43.86 -8.45 -17.90
N THR A 100 44.27 -7.21 -17.75
CA THR A 100 45.27 -6.78 -16.79
C THR A 100 44.71 -6.84 -15.36
N ARG A 101 45.63 -6.83 -14.39
CA ARG A 101 45.26 -6.76 -12.97
C ARG A 101 44.46 -5.49 -12.62
N GLU A 102 44.71 -4.39 -13.32
CA GLU A 102 44.01 -3.12 -13.09
C GLU A 102 42.56 -3.17 -13.60
N GLU A 103 42.34 -3.74 -14.79
CA GLU A 103 41.00 -3.99 -15.32
C GLU A 103 40.21 -4.92 -14.39
N GLY A 104 40.82 -6.02 -13.91
CA GLY A 104 40.16 -6.92 -12.95
C GLY A 104 39.84 -6.26 -11.62
N ARG A 105 40.70 -5.37 -11.13
CA ARG A 105 40.40 -4.58 -9.91
C ARG A 105 39.24 -3.62 -10.15
N THR A 106 39.22 -2.95 -11.30
CA THR A 106 38.17 -1.99 -11.67
C THR A 106 36.82 -2.69 -11.75
N GLU A 107 36.77 -3.86 -12.40
CA GLU A 107 35.56 -4.66 -12.48
C GLU A 107 35.12 -5.19 -11.12
N GLY A 108 36.05 -5.68 -10.29
CA GLY A 108 35.72 -6.14 -8.95
C GLY A 108 35.04 -5.05 -8.09
N VAL A 109 35.48 -3.79 -8.24
CA VAL A 109 34.83 -2.64 -7.57
C VAL A 109 33.43 -2.39 -8.15
N ARG A 110 33.26 -2.43 -9.48
CA ARG A 110 31.95 -2.27 -10.12
C ARG A 110 30.96 -3.34 -9.67
N LEU A 111 31.37 -4.61 -9.69
CA LEU A 111 30.55 -5.75 -9.28
C LEU A 111 30.19 -5.68 -7.79
N ALA A 112 31.11 -5.20 -6.93
CA ALA A 112 30.83 -5.06 -5.51
C ALA A 112 29.77 -3.98 -5.26
N ALA A 113 29.85 -2.84 -5.96
CA ALA A 113 28.84 -1.78 -5.90
C ALA A 113 27.49 -2.26 -6.46
N LEU A 114 27.50 -3.03 -7.55
CA LEU A 114 26.29 -3.61 -8.12
C LEU A 114 25.61 -4.59 -7.17
N MET A 115 26.37 -5.50 -6.57
CA MET A 115 25.91 -6.46 -5.57
C MET A 115 25.27 -5.75 -4.37
N ASP A 116 25.98 -4.81 -3.75
CA ASP A 116 25.52 -4.08 -2.57
C ASP A 116 24.27 -3.24 -2.87
N THR A 117 24.28 -2.51 -3.99
CA THR A 117 23.13 -1.68 -4.41
C THR A 117 21.91 -2.54 -4.72
N THR A 118 22.08 -3.68 -5.39
CA THR A 118 21.00 -4.63 -5.69
C THR A 118 20.40 -5.21 -4.41
N TYR A 119 21.24 -5.58 -3.44
CA TYR A 119 20.79 -6.04 -2.12
C TYR A 119 20.00 -4.97 -1.36
N ARG A 120 20.54 -3.75 -1.24
CA ARG A 120 19.84 -2.63 -0.57
C ARG A 120 18.54 -2.28 -1.27
N TYR A 121 18.55 -2.27 -2.60
CA TYR A 121 17.35 -2.04 -3.40
C TYR A 121 16.30 -3.11 -3.12
N ALA A 122 16.68 -4.40 -3.11
CA ALA A 122 15.77 -5.50 -2.83
C ALA A 122 15.15 -5.42 -1.42
N ASP A 123 15.95 -5.16 -0.39
CA ASP A 123 15.47 -5.03 1.00
C ASP A 123 14.50 -3.86 1.15
N VAL A 124 14.83 -2.68 0.62
CA VAL A 124 13.93 -1.51 0.68
C VAL A 124 12.66 -1.74 -0.14
N ARG A 125 12.78 -2.32 -1.34
CA ARG A 125 11.64 -2.66 -2.19
C ARG A 125 10.69 -3.62 -1.47
N ASP A 126 11.21 -4.68 -0.84
CA ASP A 126 10.38 -5.64 -0.10
C ASP A 126 9.63 -4.99 1.08
N ARG A 127 10.32 -4.15 1.86
CA ARG A 127 9.70 -3.42 2.98
C ARG A 127 8.59 -2.48 2.53
N LEU A 128 8.83 -1.74 1.44
CA LEU A 128 7.83 -0.87 0.84
C LEU A 128 6.62 -1.66 0.32
N ALA A 129 6.83 -2.85 -0.24
CA ALA A 129 5.73 -3.73 -0.67
C ALA A 129 4.85 -4.11 0.52
N HIS A 130 5.48 -4.54 1.61
CA HIS A 130 4.78 -4.93 2.83
C HIS A 130 4.03 -3.76 3.48
N GLU A 131 4.63 -2.56 3.52
CA GLU A 131 3.96 -1.34 3.98
C GLU A 131 2.72 -1.05 3.13
N GLN A 132 2.86 -1.05 1.80
CA GLN A 132 1.77 -0.73 0.88
C GLN A 132 0.58 -1.67 1.05
N VAL A 133 0.84 -2.98 1.17
CA VAL A 133 -0.20 -3.99 1.43
C VAL A 133 -0.87 -3.73 2.78
N ALA A 134 -0.09 -3.52 3.84
CA ALA A 134 -0.64 -3.27 5.17
C ALA A 134 -1.47 -1.98 5.23
N ARG A 135 -1.03 -0.92 4.54
CA ARG A 135 -1.76 0.36 4.44
C ARG A 135 -3.10 0.21 3.73
N ALA A 136 -3.11 -0.53 2.61
CA ALA A 136 -4.33 -0.81 1.87
C ALA A 136 -5.31 -1.64 2.72
N GLU A 137 -4.81 -2.65 3.43
CA GLU A 137 -5.62 -3.52 4.29
C GLU A 137 -6.19 -2.77 5.49
N ARG A 138 -5.39 -1.92 6.14
CA ARG A 138 -5.85 -1.00 7.19
C ARG A 138 -7.01 -0.13 6.72
N ASN A 139 -6.86 0.52 5.55
CA ASN A 139 -7.91 1.37 4.99
C ASN A 139 -9.18 0.57 4.67
N ARG A 140 -9.02 -0.64 4.11
CA ARG A 140 -10.14 -1.54 3.80
C ARG A 140 -10.91 -1.94 5.05
N LEU A 141 -10.21 -2.31 6.12
CA LEU A 141 -10.84 -2.77 7.37
C LEU A 141 -11.48 -1.61 8.15
N LEU A 142 -10.86 -0.43 8.17
CA LEU A 142 -11.49 0.78 8.69
C LEU A 142 -12.80 1.11 7.94
N HIS A 143 -12.82 1.00 6.61
CA HIS A 143 -14.06 1.15 5.86
C HIS A 143 -15.08 0.03 6.18
N HIS A 144 -14.62 -1.20 6.39
CA HIS A 144 -15.49 -2.32 6.73
C HIS A 144 -16.24 -2.10 8.05
N VAL A 145 -15.61 -1.48 9.05
CA VAL A 145 -16.25 -1.08 10.31
C VAL A 145 -17.47 -0.20 10.05
N GLU A 146 -17.36 0.78 9.16
CA GLU A 146 -18.45 1.69 8.80
C GLU A 146 -19.59 0.93 8.11
N LEU A 147 -19.28 0.07 7.14
CA LEU A 147 -20.29 -0.75 6.46
C LEU A 147 -21.04 -1.67 7.43
N ARG A 148 -20.34 -2.28 8.39
CA ARG A 148 -20.98 -3.14 9.41
C ARG A 148 -21.84 -2.35 10.37
N TRP A 149 -21.42 -1.13 10.72
CA TRP A 149 -22.23 -0.23 11.52
C TRP A 149 -23.50 0.20 10.80
N GLU A 150 -23.43 0.57 9.52
CA GLU A 150 -24.62 0.95 8.75
C GLU A 150 -25.61 -0.21 8.60
N ALA A 151 -25.09 -1.42 8.34
CA ALA A 151 -25.89 -2.63 8.18
C ALA A 151 -26.72 -3.00 9.43
N LEU A 152 -26.28 -2.60 10.63
CA LEU A 152 -27.03 -2.82 11.87
C LEU A 152 -28.43 -2.20 11.85
N SER A 153 -28.60 -1.07 11.17
CA SER A 153 -29.88 -0.33 11.13
C SER A 153 -30.99 -1.09 10.38
N THR A 154 -30.62 -2.02 9.51
CA THR A 154 -31.54 -2.79 8.66
C THR A 154 -31.51 -4.30 8.93
N ALA A 155 -30.69 -4.76 9.88
CA ALA A 155 -30.43 -6.18 10.09
C ALA A 155 -31.61 -6.89 10.79
N PRO A 156 -32.21 -7.94 10.19
CA PRO A 156 -33.24 -8.74 10.86
C PRO A 156 -32.68 -9.56 12.03
N ALA A 157 -31.42 -10.01 11.92
CA ALA A 157 -30.68 -10.70 12.98
C ALA A 157 -29.72 -9.73 13.68
N TRP A 158 -30.27 -8.76 14.42
CA TRP A 158 -29.51 -7.64 14.98
C TRP A 158 -28.30 -8.07 15.83
N LEU A 159 -28.44 -9.10 16.69
CA LEU A 159 -27.34 -9.57 17.53
C LEU A 159 -26.15 -10.13 16.73
N ALA A 160 -26.43 -10.87 15.66
CA ALA A 160 -25.39 -11.41 14.78
C ALA A 160 -24.69 -10.29 13.99
N ALA A 161 -25.46 -9.30 13.50
CA ALA A 161 -24.91 -8.13 12.83
C ALA A 161 -24.05 -7.28 13.80
N HIS A 162 -24.46 -7.17 15.06
CA HIS A 162 -23.70 -6.48 16.10
C HIS A 162 -22.39 -7.19 16.40
N HIS A 163 -22.42 -8.51 16.52
CA HIS A 163 -21.20 -9.30 16.70
C HIS A 163 -20.23 -9.11 15.51
N ALA A 164 -20.72 -9.15 14.28
CA ALA A 164 -19.91 -8.89 13.09
C ALA A 164 -19.29 -7.47 13.07
N TYR A 165 -20.02 -6.47 13.58
CA TYR A 165 -19.47 -5.12 13.76
C TYR A 165 -18.33 -5.10 14.81
N VAL A 166 -18.51 -5.76 15.95
CA VAL A 166 -17.46 -5.84 16.99
C VAL A 166 -16.21 -6.53 16.46
N LEU A 167 -16.35 -7.63 15.71
CA LEU A 167 -15.23 -8.30 15.06
C LEU A 167 -14.53 -7.39 14.06
N ALA A 168 -15.27 -6.63 13.26
CA ALA A 168 -14.67 -5.68 12.31
C ALA A 168 -13.86 -4.58 13.01
N VAL A 169 -14.28 -4.13 14.19
CA VAL A 169 -13.51 -3.16 15.00
C VAL A 169 -12.20 -3.77 15.48
N ASP A 170 -12.23 -5.00 15.99
CA ASP A 170 -11.02 -5.71 16.42
C ASP A 170 -10.03 -5.93 15.26
N GLU A 171 -10.52 -6.42 14.12
CA GLU A 171 -9.72 -6.62 12.90
C GLU A 171 -9.11 -5.30 12.38
N ALA A 172 -9.89 -4.21 12.34
CA ALA A 172 -9.37 -2.91 11.94
C ALA A 172 -8.29 -2.41 12.90
N GLY A 173 -8.45 -2.70 14.18
CA GLY A 173 -7.43 -2.46 15.19
C GLY A 173 -6.11 -3.17 14.86
N LEU A 174 -6.15 -4.49 14.71
CA LEU A 174 -4.97 -5.29 14.37
C LEU A 174 -4.29 -4.79 13.09
N ALA A 175 -5.07 -4.39 12.09
CA ALA A 175 -4.54 -3.86 10.84
C ALA A 175 -3.85 -2.50 10.99
N ILE A 176 -4.31 -1.63 11.90
CA ILE A 176 -3.60 -0.39 12.23
C ILE A 176 -2.23 -0.69 12.83
N ASP A 177 -2.13 -1.64 13.76
CA ASP A 177 -0.87 -1.99 14.41
C ASP A 177 0.10 -2.66 13.43
N MET A 178 -0.40 -3.60 12.62
CA MET A 178 0.39 -4.22 11.55
C MET A 178 0.91 -3.18 10.57
N TRP A 179 0.06 -2.23 10.14
CA TRP A 179 0.50 -1.15 9.27
C TRP A 179 1.59 -0.30 9.93
N ARG A 180 1.42 0.09 11.20
CA ARG A 180 2.43 0.86 11.95
C ARG A 180 3.79 0.16 11.91
N GLU A 181 3.83 -1.12 12.28
CA GLU A 181 5.08 -1.90 12.31
C GLU A 181 5.75 -1.95 10.93
N ARG A 182 4.97 -2.14 9.85
CA ARG A 182 5.51 -2.18 8.48
C ARG A 182 5.96 -0.81 7.98
N ALA A 183 5.24 0.25 8.34
CA ALA A 183 5.60 1.62 8.00
C ALA A 183 6.89 2.06 8.73
N GLU A 184 7.03 1.73 10.01
CA GLU A 184 8.26 1.97 10.78
C GLU A 184 9.43 1.16 10.19
N ALA A 185 9.21 -0.13 9.87
CA ALA A 185 10.22 -0.97 9.25
C ALA A 185 10.68 -0.44 7.88
N ALA A 186 9.76 0.08 7.06
CA ALA A 186 10.07 0.70 5.77
C ALA A 186 10.81 2.04 5.94
N GLY A 187 10.37 2.88 6.89
CA GLY A 187 11.02 4.17 7.17
C GLY A 187 12.40 4.05 7.82
N SER A 188 12.67 2.96 8.54
CA SER A 188 13.96 2.73 9.21
C SER A 188 15.13 2.45 8.25
N ARG A 189 14.85 2.07 7.00
CA ARG A 189 15.83 1.68 6.00
C ARG A 189 15.84 2.66 4.84
N PRO A 190 16.61 3.76 4.95
CA PRO A 190 16.70 4.69 3.86
C PRO A 190 17.51 4.09 2.70
N PHE A 191 17.14 4.42 1.47
CA PHE A 191 17.89 4.07 0.27
C PHE A 191 18.72 5.26 -0.18
N PHE A 192 20.04 5.09 -0.22
CA PHE A 192 20.99 6.10 -0.69
C PHE A 192 22.04 5.48 -1.60
N CYS A 193 22.47 6.21 -2.61
CA CYS A 193 23.69 5.91 -3.36
C CYS A 193 24.83 6.70 -2.71
N PHE A 194 25.84 6.03 -2.17
CA PHE A 194 26.96 6.67 -1.48
C PHE A 194 28.12 6.98 -2.41
N SER A 195 28.12 6.40 -3.60
CA SER A 195 29.17 6.53 -4.60
C SER A 195 28.59 6.68 -6.02
N PRO A 196 29.36 7.23 -6.98
CA PRO A 196 28.99 7.21 -8.39
C PRO A 196 28.75 5.79 -8.93
N GLN A 197 29.43 4.78 -8.38
CA GLN A 197 29.23 3.38 -8.76
C GLN A 197 27.87 2.85 -8.28
N ASP A 198 27.42 3.27 -7.09
CA ASP A 198 26.08 2.92 -6.58
C ASP A 198 24.99 3.58 -7.43
N GLU A 199 25.19 4.83 -7.84
CA GLU A 199 24.26 5.53 -8.74
C GLU A 199 24.15 4.83 -10.10
N GLU A 200 25.28 4.37 -10.64
CA GLU A 200 25.31 3.59 -11.88
C GLU A 200 24.57 2.26 -11.72
N ALA A 201 24.87 1.51 -10.65
CA ALA A 201 24.19 0.26 -10.34
C ALA A 201 22.69 0.45 -10.17
N TYR A 202 22.26 1.51 -9.49
CA TYR A 202 20.85 1.83 -9.33
C TYR A 202 20.19 2.21 -10.65
N ARG A 203 20.89 2.94 -11.52
CA ARG A 203 20.41 3.22 -12.87
C ARG A 203 20.27 1.96 -13.72
N GLN A 204 21.17 0.99 -13.57
CA GLN A 204 21.06 -0.31 -14.24
C GLN A 204 19.83 -1.09 -13.77
N ILE A 205 19.56 -1.11 -12.45
CA ILE A 205 18.31 -1.68 -11.89
C ILE A 205 17.08 -1.05 -12.55
N GLN A 206 17.07 0.29 -12.68
CA GLN A 206 15.96 1.01 -13.31
C GLN A 206 15.83 0.69 -14.82
N GLN A 207 16.95 0.61 -15.54
CA GLN A 207 16.98 0.26 -16.97
C GLN A 207 16.50 -1.17 -17.23
N ALA A 208 16.71 -2.08 -16.27
CA ALA A 208 16.14 -3.43 -16.30
C ALA A 208 14.62 -3.45 -16.04
N GLY A 209 13.98 -2.28 -15.87
CA GLY A 209 12.53 -2.14 -15.73
C GLY A 209 12.04 -2.20 -14.29
N HIS A 210 12.94 -2.20 -13.30
CA HIS A 210 12.54 -2.13 -11.90
C HIS A 210 12.19 -0.69 -11.49
N PRO A 211 11.14 -0.50 -10.67
CA PRO A 211 10.63 0.82 -10.35
C PRO A 211 11.61 1.64 -9.50
N SER A 212 11.57 2.96 -9.67
CA SER A 212 12.22 3.91 -8.78
C SER A 212 11.61 3.85 -7.37
N LEU A 213 12.46 3.96 -6.34
CA LEU A 213 12.03 3.91 -4.93
C LEU A 213 11.65 5.29 -4.37
N GLU A 214 12.13 6.37 -4.99
CA GLU A 214 12.01 7.75 -4.47
C GLU A 214 10.55 8.14 -4.21
N LYS A 215 9.67 7.85 -5.17
CA LYS A 215 8.25 8.16 -5.02
C LYS A 215 7.62 7.35 -3.89
N ALA A 216 7.91 6.05 -3.83
CA ALA A 216 7.33 5.18 -2.82
C ALA A 216 7.82 5.50 -1.41
N LEU A 217 9.09 5.92 -1.27
CA LEU A 217 9.65 6.42 -0.01
C LEU A 217 9.03 7.76 0.39
N ALA A 218 8.82 8.66 -0.57
CA ALA A 218 8.15 9.94 -0.31
C ALA A 218 6.68 9.78 0.09
N ASP A 219 6.01 8.73 -0.39
CA ASP A 219 4.63 8.38 -0.07
C ASP A 219 4.46 7.70 1.30
N LEU A 220 5.56 7.47 2.06
CA LEU A 220 5.49 6.93 3.42
C LEU A 220 4.96 7.98 4.41
N ASP A 221 4.24 7.50 5.42
CA ASP A 221 3.84 8.34 6.55
C ASP A 221 5.09 8.79 7.33
N PRO A 222 5.30 10.09 7.57
CA PRO A 222 6.48 10.58 8.29
C PRO A 222 6.46 10.27 9.79
N ALA A 223 5.29 9.95 10.36
CA ALA A 223 5.11 9.68 11.78
C ALA A 223 4.12 8.52 12.00
N PRO A 224 4.45 7.30 11.54
CA PRO A 224 3.52 6.16 11.53
C PRO A 224 2.98 5.81 12.92
N ALA A 225 3.80 5.96 13.97
CA ALA A 225 3.37 5.77 15.36
C ALA A 225 2.24 6.74 15.77
N GLN A 226 2.39 8.03 15.46
CA GLN A 226 1.41 9.06 15.79
C GLN A 226 0.12 8.88 14.99
N THR A 227 0.24 8.61 13.69
CA THR A 227 -0.92 8.32 12.84
C THR A 227 -1.66 7.08 13.32
N ALA A 228 -0.95 6.01 13.69
CA ALA A 228 -1.57 4.79 14.22
C ALA A 228 -2.29 5.05 15.54
N GLU A 229 -1.68 5.79 16.47
CA GLU A 229 -2.30 6.20 17.72
C GLU A 229 -3.58 7.01 17.48
N GLN A 230 -3.54 7.97 16.57
CA GLN A 230 -4.72 8.77 16.22
C GLN A 230 -5.83 7.92 15.59
N LEU A 231 -5.49 6.97 14.71
CA LEU A 231 -6.45 6.06 14.10
C LEU A 231 -7.08 5.13 15.14
N ARG A 232 -6.28 4.59 16.07
CA ARG A 232 -6.76 3.77 17.20
C ARG A 232 -7.71 4.57 18.08
N ALA A 233 -7.32 5.76 18.51
CA ALA A 233 -8.14 6.62 19.35
C ALA A 233 -9.49 6.96 18.68
N ASN A 234 -9.48 7.25 17.37
CA ASN A 234 -10.69 7.52 16.61
C ASN A 234 -11.60 6.28 16.51
N LEU A 235 -11.02 5.11 16.25
CA LEU A 235 -11.74 3.84 16.17
C LEU A 235 -12.39 3.50 17.52
N ASP A 236 -11.65 3.62 18.61
CA ASP A 236 -12.11 3.33 19.98
C ASP A 236 -13.22 4.32 20.40
N GLN A 237 -13.02 5.62 20.16
CA GLN A 237 -14.03 6.63 20.46
C GLN A 237 -15.33 6.38 19.66
N ALA A 238 -15.21 6.07 18.37
CA ALA A 238 -16.36 5.73 17.54
C ALA A 238 -17.04 4.46 18.04
N HIS A 239 -16.27 3.43 18.39
CA HIS A 239 -16.79 2.18 18.94
C HIS A 239 -17.56 2.40 20.24
N GLU A 240 -16.99 3.11 21.22
CA GLU A 240 -17.65 3.42 22.47
C GLU A 240 -18.97 4.19 22.27
N HIS A 241 -18.96 5.18 21.37
CA HIS A 241 -20.16 5.95 21.05
C HIS A 241 -21.24 5.06 20.45
N ARG A 242 -20.87 4.21 19.48
CA ARG A 242 -21.76 3.27 18.80
C ARG A 242 -22.32 2.21 19.75
N MET A 243 -21.51 1.70 20.68
CA MET A 243 -21.95 0.79 21.74
C MET A 243 -22.99 1.43 22.66
N LYS A 244 -22.82 2.72 23.02
CA LYS A 244 -23.82 3.47 23.80
C LYS A 244 -25.14 3.60 23.05
N LEU A 245 -25.10 3.93 21.75
CA LEU A 245 -26.30 4.01 20.90
C LEU A 245 -26.99 2.65 20.77
N ALA A 246 -26.24 1.59 20.48
CA ALA A 246 -26.75 0.23 20.37
C ALA A 246 -27.46 -0.22 21.66
N ALA A 247 -26.87 0.07 22.83
CA ALA A 247 -27.47 -0.22 24.12
C ALA A 247 -28.76 0.59 24.38
N GLN A 248 -28.79 1.87 23.99
CA GLN A 248 -30.01 2.69 24.08
C GLN A 248 -31.14 2.14 23.20
N THR A 249 -30.83 1.77 21.96
CA THR A 249 -31.80 1.16 21.03
C THR A 249 -32.34 -0.16 21.58
N LEU A 250 -31.46 -1.01 22.13
CA LEU A 250 -31.87 -2.29 22.72
C LEU A 250 -32.82 -2.10 23.90
N ARG A 251 -32.58 -1.12 24.78
CA ARG A 251 -33.47 -0.81 25.91
C ARG A 251 -34.86 -0.37 25.47
N ILE A 252 -34.97 0.36 24.35
CA ILE A 252 -36.26 0.79 23.79
C ILE A 252 -36.98 -0.37 23.10
N ALA A 253 -36.24 -1.28 22.46
CA ALA A 253 -36.78 -2.42 21.75
C ALA A 253 -37.27 -3.56 22.68
N GLN A 254 -36.78 -3.60 23.93
CA GLN A 254 -37.25 -4.55 24.93
C GLN A 254 -38.66 -4.13 25.42
N PRO A 255 -39.69 -4.99 25.30
CA PRO A 255 -41.00 -4.68 25.85
C PRO A 255 -40.90 -4.55 27.37
N ALA A 256 -41.63 -3.57 27.93
CA ALA A 256 -41.77 -3.45 29.38
C ALA A 256 -42.29 -4.78 29.94
N GLN A 257 -41.46 -5.45 30.72
CA GLN A 257 -41.84 -6.65 31.47
C GLN A 257 -42.58 -6.26 32.74
#